data_AF-A0A1F8WWC5-F1
#
_entry.id   AF-A0A1F8WWC5-F1
#
_cell.length_a   1.000
_cell.length_b   1.000
_cell.length_c   1.000
_cell.angle_alpha   90.00
_cell.angle_beta   90.00
_cell.angle_gamma   90.00
#
_symmetry.space_group_name_H-M   'P 1'
#
loop_
_entity.id
_entity.type
_entity.pdbx_description
1 polymer ?
#
loop_
_entity_poly.entity_id
_entity_poly.type
_entity_poly.pdbx_seq_one_letter_code
_entity_poly.pdbx_strand_id
1 'polypeptide(L)'
;MKRIGQPAFRRRKFFINRKLQSRFIAGFTLAVLLGLTANLLVSYFLIDRELNEELYKIHIKIRTTSEIAVPILLKLSAVTIPAILAASAVIGFFLTRRIEMPLLQFKDVIQSRSRGDFSKDLSKNMPGELPAAFNGMSRSLEAVFSSLKKSASILDKESGRLAKPEAARAELKNALEAITEARKSISLEISKFKV
;
A
#
# COMPACT_ATOMS: atom_id res chain seq x y z
N MET A 1 11.03 38.78 -37.67
CA MET A 1 9.93 38.17 -36.88
C MET A 1 9.96 36.66 -37.03
N LYS A 2 10.34 35.90 -36.00
CA LYS A 2 10.29 34.41 -36.00
C LYS A 2 9.86 33.96 -34.61
N ARG A 3 8.67 33.33 -34.50
CA ARG A 3 8.01 33.03 -33.23
C ARG A 3 8.75 31.93 -32.46
N ILE A 4 8.82 32.16 -31.16
CA ILE A 4 9.49 31.39 -30.12
C ILE A 4 8.81 30.04 -29.91
N GLY A 5 9.64 29.05 -29.58
CA GLY A 5 9.33 27.62 -29.43
C GLY A 5 8.05 27.28 -28.67
N GLN A 6 7.29 26.36 -29.26
CA GLN A 6 6.31 25.56 -28.52
C GLN A 6 7.07 24.55 -27.63
N PRO A 7 6.74 24.42 -26.34
CA PRO A 7 7.28 23.34 -25.53
C PRO A 7 6.71 22.00 -26.01
N ALA A 8 7.59 21.09 -26.42
CA ALA A 8 7.23 19.72 -26.74
C ALA A 8 6.54 19.07 -25.52
N PHE A 9 5.29 18.62 -25.70
CA PHE A 9 4.52 17.92 -24.68
C PHE A 9 5.28 16.68 -24.20
N ARG A 10 5.97 16.81 -23.07
CA ARG A 10 6.70 15.73 -22.40
C ARG A 10 5.66 14.72 -21.88
N ARG A 11 5.50 13.59 -22.57
CA ARG A 11 4.61 12.50 -22.14
C ARG A 11 4.96 12.10 -20.70
N ARG A 12 4.12 12.47 -19.74
CA ARG A 12 4.19 11.98 -18.37
C ARG A 12 3.81 10.50 -18.42
N LYS A 13 4.78 9.62 -18.22
CA LYS A 13 4.51 8.20 -17.92
C LYS A 13 3.80 8.18 -16.57
N PHE A 14 2.48 8.19 -16.57
CA PHE A 14 1.72 7.82 -15.40
C PHE A 14 2.12 6.38 -15.05
N PHE A 15 2.62 6.16 -13.84
CA PHE A 15 2.94 4.86 -13.25
C PHE A 15 1.65 4.04 -13.09
N ILE A 16 1.07 3.64 -14.21
CA ILE A 16 -0.10 2.78 -14.28
C ILE A 16 0.45 1.37 -14.42
N ASN A 17 0.64 0.72 -13.28
CA ASN A 17 1.11 -0.66 -13.24
C ASN A 17 -0.04 -1.56 -13.75
N ARG A 18 0.01 -1.95 -15.04
CA ARG A 18 -1.06 -2.68 -15.75
C ARG A 18 -1.56 -3.92 -15.01
N LYS A 19 -0.67 -4.60 -14.27
CA LYS A 19 -0.99 -5.78 -13.46
C LYS A 19 -1.84 -5.46 -12.23
N LEU A 20 -1.67 -4.28 -11.65
CA LEU A 20 -2.46 -3.82 -10.50
C LEU A 20 -3.86 -3.43 -10.96
N GLN A 21 -3.96 -2.66 -12.07
CA GLN A 21 -5.24 -2.29 -12.65
C GLN A 21 -6.04 -3.49 -13.13
N SER A 22 -5.42 -4.46 -13.81
CA SER A 22 -6.16 -5.64 -14.30
C SER A 22 -6.69 -6.51 -13.16
N ARG A 23 -5.89 -6.72 -12.10
CA ARG A 23 -6.34 -7.45 -10.89
C ARG A 23 -7.43 -6.72 -10.14
N PHE A 24 -7.37 -5.39 -10.08
CA PHE A 24 -8.41 -4.58 -9.44
C PHE A 24 -9.71 -4.61 -10.24
N ILE A 25 -9.64 -4.39 -11.55
CA ILE A 25 -10.80 -4.44 -12.46
C ILE A 25 -11.42 -5.84 -12.42
N ALA A 26 -10.63 -6.91 -12.56
CA ALA A 26 -11.15 -8.28 -12.53
C ALA A 26 -11.82 -8.61 -11.19
N GLY A 27 -11.21 -8.22 -10.06
CA GLY A 27 -11.81 -8.41 -8.74
C GLY A 27 -13.09 -7.59 -8.55
N PHE A 28 -13.12 -6.35 -9.04
CA PHE A 28 -14.31 -5.49 -8.98
C PHE A 28 -15.44 -6.03 -9.86
N THR A 29 -15.14 -6.41 -11.11
CA THR A 29 -16.11 -7.02 -12.03
C THR A 29 -16.69 -8.31 -11.44
N LEU A 30 -15.85 -9.17 -10.84
CA LEU A 30 -16.32 -10.38 -10.18
C LEU A 30 -17.20 -10.08 -8.96
N ALA A 31 -16.83 -9.10 -8.14
CA ALA A 31 -17.63 -8.69 -6.98
C ALA A 31 -18.99 -8.11 -7.40
N VAL A 32 -19.01 -7.28 -8.45
CA VAL A 32 -20.26 -6.75 -9.03
C VAL A 32 -21.11 -7.88 -9.58
N LEU A 33 -20.53 -8.82 -10.34
CA LEU A 33 -21.23 -9.99 -10.86
C LEU A 33 -21.87 -10.82 -9.73
N LEU A 34 -21.10 -11.15 -8.68
CA LEU A 34 -21.61 -11.90 -7.53
C LEU A 34 -22.73 -11.15 -6.80
N GLY A 35 -22.58 -9.83 -6.62
CA GLY A 35 -23.64 -9.00 -6.04
C GLY A 35 -24.91 -9.00 -6.89
N LEU A 36 -24.77 -8.94 -8.21
CA LEU A 36 -25.88 -8.95 -9.17
C LEU A 36 -26.57 -10.32 -9.19
N THR A 37 -25.81 -11.41 -9.20
CA THR A 37 -26.33 -12.78 -9.12
C THR A 37 -27.04 -13.03 -7.80
N ALA A 38 -26.47 -12.60 -6.66
CA ALA A 38 -27.11 -12.72 -5.35
C ALA A 38 -28.42 -11.92 -5.30
N ASN A 39 -28.43 -10.69 -5.82
CA ASN A 39 -29.63 -9.86 -5.90
C ASN A 39 -30.72 -10.50 -6.77
N LEU A 40 -30.34 -11.06 -7.93
CA LEU A 40 -31.26 -11.78 -8.81
C LEU A 40 -31.83 -13.04 -8.13
N LEU A 41 -31.00 -13.81 -7.42
CA LEU A 41 -31.43 -15.00 -6.69
C LEU A 41 -32.45 -14.67 -5.61
N VAL A 42 -32.17 -13.65 -4.78
CA VAL A 42 -33.09 -13.20 -3.73
C VAL A 42 -34.39 -12.69 -4.35
N SER A 43 -34.29 -11.88 -5.40
CA SER A 43 -35.48 -11.35 -6.10
C SER A 43 -36.33 -12.48 -6.69
N TYR A 44 -35.70 -13.45 -7.36
CA TYR A 44 -36.38 -14.60 -7.95
C TYR A 44 -37.09 -15.43 -6.88
N PHE A 45 -36.41 -15.77 -5.79
CA PHE A 45 -37.00 -16.58 -4.72
C PHE A 45 -38.19 -15.88 -4.04
N LEU A 46 -38.13 -14.55 -3.87
CA LEU A 46 -39.25 -13.78 -3.33
C LEU A 46 -40.42 -13.70 -4.32
N ILE A 47 -40.14 -13.35 -5.57
CA ILE A 47 -41.15 -13.20 -6.63
C ILE A 47 -41.88 -14.53 -6.87
N ASP A 48 -41.17 -15.66 -6.89
CA ASP A 48 -41.77 -16.98 -7.08
C ASP A 48 -42.66 -17.39 -5.89
N ARG A 49 -42.24 -17.06 -4.66
CA ARG A 49 -43.07 -17.28 -3.46
C ARG A 49 -44.36 -16.47 -3.50
N GLU A 50 -44.30 -15.25 -4.02
CA GLU A 50 -45.41 -14.30 -4.01
C GLU A 50 -46.35 -14.45 -5.21
N LEU A 51 -45.83 -14.77 -6.40
CA LEU A 51 -46.63 -15.11 -7.59
C LEU A 51 -47.50 -16.33 -7.31
N ASN A 52 -46.98 -17.34 -6.59
CA ASN A 52 -47.75 -18.49 -6.16
C ASN A 52 -48.89 -18.13 -5.18
N GLU A 53 -48.71 -17.09 -4.34
CA GLU A 53 -49.78 -16.60 -3.45
C GLU A 53 -50.80 -15.69 -4.17
N GLU A 54 -50.36 -14.87 -5.13
CA GLU A 54 -51.23 -13.95 -5.87
C GLU A 54 -52.00 -14.62 -7.01
N LEU A 55 -51.42 -15.58 -7.73
CA LEU A 55 -52.13 -16.38 -8.75
C LEU A 55 -53.34 -17.11 -8.15
N TYR A 56 -53.29 -17.46 -6.87
CA TYR A 56 -54.41 -18.04 -6.13
C TYR A 56 -55.53 -17.04 -5.81
N LYS A 57 -55.23 -15.74 -5.78
CA LYS A 57 -56.16 -14.64 -5.42
C LYS A 57 -56.78 -13.92 -6.62
N ILE A 58 -56.30 -14.16 -7.84
CA ILE A 58 -56.74 -13.46 -9.07
C ILE A 58 -58.20 -13.75 -9.45
N HIS A 59 -58.92 -14.65 -8.79
CA HIS A 59 -60.29 -14.94 -9.22
C HIS A 59 -61.26 -13.76 -9.15
N ILE A 60 -61.15 -12.75 -8.26
CA ILE A 60 -62.09 -11.61 -8.26
C ILE A 60 -61.49 -10.35 -7.59
N LYS A 61 -61.16 -9.28 -8.35
CA LYS A 61 -61.49 -7.85 -8.08
C LYS A 61 -60.66 -6.88 -8.94
N ILE A 62 -61.36 -5.97 -9.63
CA ILE A 62 -60.79 -4.83 -10.34
C ILE A 62 -60.25 -3.83 -9.30
N ARG A 63 -58.93 -3.66 -9.23
CA ARG A 63 -58.27 -2.62 -8.43
C ARG A 63 -57.63 -1.56 -9.33
N THR A 64 -57.60 -0.33 -8.86
CA THR A 64 -56.92 0.82 -9.49
C THR A 64 -55.41 0.61 -9.51
N THR A 65 -54.74 1.10 -10.56
CA THR A 65 -53.31 0.85 -10.85
C THR A 65 -52.37 1.26 -9.70
N SER A 66 -52.74 2.29 -8.92
CA SER A 66 -51.98 2.74 -7.74
C SER A 66 -52.07 1.76 -6.56
N GLU A 67 -53.21 1.11 -6.34
CA GLU A 67 -53.38 0.11 -5.27
C GLU A 67 -52.59 -1.18 -5.55
N ILE A 68 -52.29 -1.45 -6.82
CA ILE A 68 -51.47 -2.58 -7.25
C ILE A 68 -49.98 -2.22 -7.23
N ALA A 69 -49.61 -1.01 -7.65
CA ALA A 69 -48.21 -0.59 -7.75
C ALA A 69 -47.54 -0.35 -6.39
N VAL A 70 -48.26 0.21 -5.40
CA VAL A 70 -47.71 0.51 -4.06
C VAL A 70 -47.19 -0.74 -3.32
N PRO A 71 -47.95 -1.84 -3.18
CA PRO A 71 -47.44 -3.03 -2.50
C PRO A 71 -46.27 -3.67 -3.24
N ILE A 72 -46.26 -3.62 -4.58
CA ILE A 72 -45.13 -4.12 -5.39
C ILE A 72 -43.88 -3.27 -5.14
N LEU A 73 -43.99 -1.94 -5.13
CA LEU A 73 -42.87 -1.02 -4.86
C LEU A 73 -42.35 -1.16 -3.42
N LEU A 74 -43.25 -1.33 -2.44
CA LEU A 74 -42.85 -1.56 -1.05
C LEU A 74 -42.11 -2.89 -0.88
N LYS A 75 -42.55 -3.96 -1.54
CA LYS A 75 -41.85 -5.25 -1.54
C LYS A 75 -40.50 -5.16 -2.25
N LEU A 76 -40.45 -4.51 -3.41
CA LEU A 76 -39.21 -4.32 -4.17
C LEU A 76 -38.19 -3.51 -3.37
N SER A 77 -38.62 -2.43 -2.72
CA SER A 77 -37.76 -1.61 -1.86
C SER A 77 -37.33 -2.36 -0.58
N ALA A 78 -38.22 -3.15 0.02
CA ALA A 78 -37.91 -4.00 1.17
C ALA A 78 -36.83 -5.05 0.88
N VAL A 79 -36.64 -5.47 -0.38
CA VAL A 79 -35.56 -6.39 -0.78
C VAL A 79 -34.32 -5.65 -1.27
N THR A 80 -34.50 -4.66 -2.14
CA THR A 80 -33.38 -3.95 -2.78
C THR A 80 -32.57 -3.12 -1.79
N ILE A 81 -33.22 -2.48 -0.81
CA ILE A 81 -32.52 -1.65 0.18
C ILE A 81 -31.59 -2.53 1.05
N PRO A 82 -32.05 -3.62 1.68
CA PRO A 82 -31.16 -4.53 2.41
C PRO A 82 -30.09 -5.17 1.53
N ALA A 83 -30.40 -5.53 0.29
CA ALA A 83 -29.42 -6.11 -0.62
C ALA A 83 -28.27 -5.13 -0.94
N ILE A 84 -28.60 -3.86 -1.21
CA ILE A 84 -27.60 -2.80 -1.44
C ILE A 84 -26.79 -2.52 -0.18
N LEU A 85 -27.44 -2.48 1.00
CA LEU A 85 -26.75 -2.30 2.28
C LEU A 85 -25.78 -3.46 2.56
N ALA A 86 -26.22 -4.70 2.35
CA ALA A 86 -25.38 -5.88 2.52
C ALA A 86 -24.18 -5.86 1.56
N ALA A 87 -24.42 -5.58 0.26
CA ALA A 87 -23.36 -5.45 -0.73
C ALA A 87 -22.36 -4.34 -0.36
N SER A 88 -22.85 -3.18 0.06
CA SER A 88 -22.01 -2.06 0.48
C SER A 88 -21.19 -2.39 1.72
N ALA A 89 -21.77 -3.06 2.71
CA ALA A 89 -21.08 -3.50 3.92
C ALA A 89 -19.97 -4.51 3.59
N VAL A 90 -20.24 -5.47 2.70
CA VAL A 90 -19.24 -6.45 2.25
C VAL A 90 -18.08 -5.76 1.54
N ILE A 91 -18.38 -4.88 0.57
CA ILE A 91 -17.34 -4.14 -0.16
C ILE A 91 -16.52 -3.29 0.82
N GLY A 92 -17.18 -2.56 1.72
CA GLY A 92 -16.53 -1.74 2.74
C GLY A 92 -15.61 -2.57 3.63
N PHE A 93 -16.08 -3.71 4.14
CA PHE A 93 -15.29 -4.62 4.96
C PHE A 93 -14.04 -5.14 4.24
N PHE A 94 -14.19 -5.60 2.99
CA PHE A 94 -13.07 -6.07 2.19
C PHE A 94 -12.06 -4.97 1.90
N LEU A 95 -12.54 -3.75 1.61
CA LEU A 95 -11.67 -2.61 1.31
C LEU A 95 -10.89 -2.17 2.54
N THR A 96 -11.56 -2.05 3.69
CA THR A 96 -10.93 -1.72 4.98
C THR A 96 -9.86 -2.74 5.32
N ARG A 97 -10.19 -4.04 5.31
CA ARG A 97 -9.22 -5.09 5.67
C ARG A 97 -8.03 -5.14 4.72
N ARG A 98 -8.23 -4.84 3.43
CA ARG A 98 -7.18 -4.80 2.41
C ARG A 98 -6.24 -3.60 2.56
N ILE A 99 -6.69 -2.49 3.15
CA ILE A 99 -5.91 -1.27 3.32
C ILE A 99 -5.26 -1.20 4.70
N GLU A 100 -6.00 -1.55 5.75
CA GLU A 100 -5.58 -1.45 7.15
C GLU A 100 -4.39 -2.37 7.45
N MET A 101 -4.42 -3.62 6.99
CA MET A 101 -3.34 -4.59 7.21
C MET A 101 -1.99 -4.12 6.64
N PRO A 102 -1.91 -3.68 5.36
CA PRO A 102 -0.71 -3.02 4.84
C PRO A 102 -0.26 -1.81 5.67
N LEU A 103 -1.18 -0.93 6.06
CA LEU A 103 -0.83 0.28 6.82
C LEU A 103 -0.24 -0.04 8.20
N LEU A 104 -0.78 -1.04 8.89
CA LEU A 104 -0.22 -1.51 10.17
C LEU A 104 1.19 -2.07 10.00
N GLN A 105 1.41 -2.93 9.00
CA GLN A 105 2.75 -3.43 8.69
C GLN A 105 3.73 -2.29 8.35
N PHE A 106 3.25 -1.28 7.61
CA PHE A 106 4.05 -0.12 7.27
C PHE A 106 4.46 0.68 8.51
N LYS A 107 3.51 0.94 9.41
CA LYS A 107 3.76 1.60 10.69
C LYS A 107 4.79 0.83 11.53
N ASP A 108 4.65 -0.48 11.66
CA ASP A 108 5.54 -1.31 12.49
C ASP A 108 6.98 -1.34 11.95
N VAL A 109 7.14 -1.44 10.63
CA VAL A 109 8.46 -1.42 10.00
C VAL A 109 9.09 -0.03 10.13
N ILE A 110 8.34 1.06 9.93
CA ILE A 110 8.85 2.43 10.15
C ILE A 110 9.28 2.62 11.60
N GLN A 111 8.47 2.18 12.56
CA GLN A 111 8.78 2.34 13.99
C GLN A 111 9.99 1.51 14.41
N SER A 112 10.19 0.34 13.79
CA SER A 112 11.41 -0.46 14.00
C SER A 112 12.64 0.25 13.40
N ARG A 113 12.50 0.78 12.17
CA ARG A 113 13.60 1.49 11.48
C ARG A 113 13.98 2.81 12.15
N SER A 114 13.01 3.55 12.70
CA SER A 114 13.28 4.78 13.45
C SER A 114 14.06 4.54 14.74
N ARG A 115 14.00 3.33 15.28
CA ARG A 115 14.83 2.86 16.41
C ARG A 115 16.19 2.32 15.97
N GLY A 116 16.50 2.37 14.68
CA GLY A 116 17.77 1.88 14.13
C GLY A 116 17.80 0.37 13.89
N ASP A 117 16.65 -0.33 13.91
CA ASP A 117 16.59 -1.74 13.52
C ASP A 117 16.36 -1.86 12.01
N PHE A 118 17.44 -2.20 11.30
CA PHE A 118 17.45 -2.37 9.85
C PHE A 118 17.14 -3.81 9.38
N SER A 119 16.70 -4.72 10.27
CA SER A 119 16.49 -6.14 9.94
C SER A 119 15.20 -6.47 9.19
N LYS A 120 14.17 -5.61 9.29
CA LYS A 120 12.84 -5.86 8.73
C LYS A 120 12.62 -5.08 7.44
N ASP A 121 12.17 -5.79 6.41
CA ASP A 121 11.73 -5.25 5.12
C ASP A 121 10.20 -5.22 5.04
N LEU A 122 9.63 -4.27 4.31
CA LEU A 122 8.21 -4.35 3.93
C LEU A 122 7.95 -5.54 3.02
N SER A 123 6.82 -6.21 3.24
CA SER A 123 6.42 -7.37 2.46
C SER A 123 6.24 -7.02 0.97
N LYS A 124 6.81 -7.84 0.09
CA LYS A 124 6.61 -7.74 -1.37
C LYS A 124 5.16 -8.00 -1.79
N ASN A 125 4.35 -8.60 -0.90
CA ASN A 125 2.94 -8.88 -1.16
C ASN A 125 2.05 -7.66 -0.93
N MET A 126 2.57 -6.59 -0.31
CA MET A 126 1.85 -5.33 -0.18
C MET A 126 1.61 -4.73 -1.58
N PRO A 127 0.38 -4.31 -1.89
CA PRO A 127 0.05 -3.76 -3.20
C PRO A 127 0.78 -2.45 -3.47
N GLY A 128 1.25 -2.28 -4.70
CA GLY A 128 1.89 -1.05 -5.18
C GLY A 128 3.41 -1.07 -5.13
N GLU A 129 4.01 0.09 -5.33
CA GLU A 129 5.48 0.27 -5.43
C GLU A 129 6.11 0.75 -4.11
N LEU A 130 5.28 1.03 -3.11
CA LEU A 130 5.71 1.51 -1.80
C LEU A 130 6.73 0.58 -1.12
N PRO A 131 6.56 -0.77 -1.11
CA PRO A 131 7.56 -1.67 -0.51
C PRO A 131 8.92 -1.56 -1.19
N ALA A 132 8.94 -1.47 -2.52
CA ALA A 132 10.19 -1.40 -3.27
C ALA A 132 10.92 -0.08 -3.03
N ALA A 133 10.19 1.04 -3.06
CA ALA A 133 10.75 2.36 -2.81
C ALA A 133 11.28 2.50 -1.38
N PHE A 134 10.49 2.08 -0.39
CA PHE A 134 10.86 2.17 1.02
C PHE A 134 12.01 1.22 1.38
N ASN A 135 12.00 -0.03 0.90
CA ASN A 135 13.11 -0.96 1.14
C ASN A 135 14.39 -0.49 0.44
N GLY A 136 14.28 0.13 -0.75
CA GLY A 136 15.41 0.75 -1.44
C GLY A 136 16.06 1.86 -0.62
N MET A 137 15.25 2.80 -0.11
CA MET A 137 15.69 3.86 0.80
C MET A 137 16.29 3.29 2.10
N SER A 138 15.66 2.25 2.65
CA SER A 138 16.09 1.61 3.89
C SER A 138 17.46 0.95 3.76
N ARG A 139 17.74 0.35 2.60
CA ARG A 139 19.04 -0.25 2.28
C ARG A 139 20.12 0.81 2.01
N SER A 140 19.77 1.93 1.37
CA SER A 140 20.75 3.01 1.18
C SER A 140 21.16 3.62 2.52
N LEU A 141 20.21 3.81 3.44
CA LEU A 141 20.51 4.28 4.80
C LEU A 141 21.36 3.26 5.57
N GLU A 142 21.01 1.97 5.51
CA GLU A 142 21.78 0.90 6.14
C GLU A 142 23.22 0.85 5.63
N ALA A 143 23.43 0.97 4.32
CA ALA A 143 24.76 1.01 3.73
C ALA A 143 25.59 2.16 4.29
N VAL A 144 25.01 3.36 4.40
CA VAL A 144 25.69 4.54 4.95
C VAL A 144 25.99 4.36 6.45
N PHE A 145 25.04 3.86 7.25
CA PHE A 145 25.30 3.58 8.67
C PHE A 145 26.35 2.49 8.88
N SER A 146 26.36 1.46 8.03
CA SER A 146 27.35 0.38 8.10
C SER A 146 28.76 0.86 7.77
N SER A 147 28.92 1.75 6.78
CA SER A 147 30.21 2.34 6.43
C SER A 147 30.69 3.28 7.53
N LEU A 148 29.81 4.13 8.08
CA LEU A 148 30.09 4.97 9.26
C LEU A 148 30.54 4.12 10.45
N LYS A 149 29.83 3.04 10.77
CA LYS A 149 30.19 2.12 11.87
C LYS A 149 31.57 1.47 11.65
N LYS A 150 31.87 1.06 10.42
CA LYS A 150 33.17 0.48 10.07
C LYS A 150 34.30 1.50 10.24
N SER A 151 34.12 2.73 9.72
CA SER A 151 35.10 3.80 9.85
C SER A 151 35.29 4.24 11.31
N ALA A 152 34.23 4.30 12.10
CA ALA A 152 34.31 4.56 13.54
C ALA A 152 35.07 3.45 14.29
N SER A 153 34.84 2.18 13.94
CA SER A 153 35.57 1.06 14.53
C SER A 153 37.08 1.08 14.20
N ILE A 154 37.44 1.50 12.98
CA ILE A 154 38.84 1.70 12.60
C ILE A 154 39.45 2.83 13.44
N LEU A 155 38.73 3.95 13.59
CA LEU A 155 39.18 5.08 14.39
C LEU A 155 39.42 4.68 15.85
N ASP A 156 38.50 3.92 16.46
CA ASP A 156 38.60 3.44 17.84
C ASP A 156 39.77 2.46 18.04
N LYS A 157 39.95 1.54 17.07
CA LYS A 157 41.04 0.56 17.12
C LYS A 157 42.40 1.23 17.00
N GLU A 158 42.56 2.15 16.06
CA GLU A 158 43.85 2.80 15.80
C GLU A 158 44.16 3.88 16.85
N SER A 159 43.15 4.58 17.40
CA SER A 159 43.35 5.50 18.54
C SER A 159 43.81 4.74 19.80
N GLY A 160 43.25 3.56 20.06
CA GLY A 160 43.69 2.69 21.16
C GLY A 160 45.12 2.14 20.98
N ARG A 161 45.61 2.00 19.74
CA ARG A 161 47.01 1.64 19.45
C ARG A 161 47.97 2.80 19.67
N LEU A 162 47.57 4.01 19.27
CA LEU A 162 48.34 5.24 19.49
C LEU A 162 48.46 5.61 20.97
N ALA A 163 47.52 5.19 21.82
CA ALA A 163 47.57 5.41 23.25
C ALA A 163 48.61 4.55 23.98
N LYS A 164 49.19 3.53 23.32
CA LYS A 164 50.20 2.66 23.93
C LYS A 164 51.60 3.31 23.82
N PRO A 165 52.32 3.50 24.94
CA PRO A 165 53.60 4.22 24.96
C PRO A 165 54.75 3.51 24.22
N GLU A 166 54.61 2.24 23.83
CA GLU A 166 55.63 1.43 23.14
C GLU A 166 55.46 1.33 21.62
N ALA A 167 54.49 2.05 21.03
CA ALA A 167 54.23 1.96 19.59
C ALA A 167 55.43 2.46 18.76
N ALA A 168 55.88 1.65 17.80
CA ALA A 168 57.00 2.04 16.93
C ALA A 168 56.60 3.22 16.02
N ARG A 169 57.55 4.11 15.68
CA ARG A 169 57.30 5.27 14.80
C ARG A 169 56.60 4.92 13.47
N ALA A 170 56.89 3.74 12.92
CA ALA A 170 56.22 3.24 11.71
C ALA A 170 54.76 2.86 11.96
N GLU A 171 54.43 2.28 13.12
CA GLU A 171 53.06 1.95 13.51
C GLU A 171 52.25 3.22 13.81
N LEU A 172 52.87 4.20 14.46
CA LEU A 172 52.30 5.54 14.67
C LEU A 172 51.91 6.20 13.35
N LYS A 173 52.79 6.16 12.34
CA LYS A 173 52.52 6.73 11.02
C LYS A 173 51.37 6.01 10.31
N ASN A 174 51.38 4.68 10.31
CA ASN A 174 50.33 3.87 9.68
C ASN A 174 48.95 4.08 10.34
N ALA A 175 48.90 4.17 11.67
CA ALA A 175 47.68 4.45 12.41
C ALA A 175 47.15 5.87 12.09
N LEU A 176 48.02 6.87 11.99
CA LEU A 176 47.65 8.24 11.62
C LEU A 176 47.09 8.34 10.19
N GLU A 177 47.67 7.62 9.25
CA GLU A 177 47.16 7.50 7.88
C GLU A 177 45.78 6.83 7.84
N ALA A 178 45.60 5.71 8.56
CA ALA A 178 44.32 5.00 8.65
C ALA A 178 43.21 5.87 9.27
N ILE A 179 43.53 6.63 10.32
CA ILE A 179 42.61 7.58 10.97
C ILE A 179 42.23 8.72 10.01
N THR A 180 43.20 9.24 9.26
CA THR A 180 42.96 10.33 8.30
C THR A 180 42.02 9.87 7.19
N GLU A 181 42.22 8.65 6.68
CA GLU A 181 41.37 8.08 5.64
C GLU A 181 39.95 7.76 6.17
N ALA A 182 39.85 7.19 7.37
CA ALA A 182 38.56 6.95 8.03
C ALA A 182 37.78 8.26 8.24
N ARG A 183 38.45 9.33 8.69
CA ARG A 183 37.85 10.66 8.85
C ARG A 183 37.35 11.24 7.52
N LYS A 184 38.16 11.10 6.45
CA LYS A 184 37.78 11.56 5.10
C LYS A 184 36.56 10.81 4.57
N SER A 185 36.52 9.49 4.76
CA SER A 185 35.37 8.66 4.40
C SER A 185 34.10 9.08 5.14
N ILE A 186 34.19 9.29 6.46
CA ILE A 186 33.07 9.78 7.28
C ILE A 186 32.59 11.14 6.79
N SER A 187 33.51 12.08 6.54
CA SER A 187 33.16 13.41 6.03
C SER A 187 32.47 13.38 4.67
N LEU A 188 32.84 12.43 3.80
CA LEU A 188 32.24 12.25 2.48
C LEU A 188 30.84 11.61 2.57
N GLU A 189 30.63 10.67 3.48
CA GLU A 189 29.30 10.10 3.71
C GLU A 189 28.35 11.11 4.35
N ILE A 190 28.84 11.92 5.31
CA ILE A 190 28.04 12.97 5.95
C ILE A 190 27.63 14.05 4.95
N SER A 191 28.49 14.42 3.99
CA SER A 191 28.17 15.45 2.98
C SER A 191 27.07 15.03 2.00
N LYS A 192 26.75 13.73 1.90
CA LYS A 192 25.61 13.24 1.12
C LYS A 192 24.27 13.56 1.78
N PHE A 193 24.24 13.76 3.09
CA PHE A 193 23.04 14.21 3.78
C PHE A 193 22.89 15.72 3.60
N LYS A 194 21.82 16.14 2.91
CA LYS A 194 21.34 17.52 2.99
C LYS A 194 20.61 17.68 4.32
N VAL A 195 21.35 18.07 5.35
CA VAL A 195 20.80 18.56 6.62
C VAL A 195 20.84 20.08 6.62
#